data_AF-A0A2S2QP01-F1
#
_entry.id   AF-A0A2S2QP01-F1
#
_cell.length_a   1.000
_cell.length_b   1.000
_cell.length_c   1.000
_cell.angle_alpha   90.00
_cell.angle_beta   90.00
_cell.angle_gamma   90.00
#
_symmetry.space_group_name_H-M   'P 1'
#
loop_
_entity.id
_entity.type
_entity.pdbx_description
1 polymer ?
#
loop_
_entity_poly.entity_id
_entity_poly.type
_entity_poly.pdbx_seq_one_letter_code
_entity_poly.pdbx_strand_id
1 'polypeptide(L)'
;MLEMYKSLDKESTGWLPREQVYEVCYQHQIRPDKKLFDVALDLIHAIKNDRVRYDLFMDLLDPNVMFSVDLKNENHHEYISTYKNDYENRSSQNVRSNKKIDYTCTYDYPPVKPAVFAHQDSFGSETDVKTVLSPTIFTLYGLTYRDFFIERSKEVIQKLFKDAGINLPNDTFNLIWDIASQKK
;
A
#
# COMPACT_ATOMS: atom_id res chain seq x y z
N MET A 1 -14.75 -12.16 29.18
CA MET A 1 -15.35 -11.00 28.49
C MET A 1 -16.74 -11.30 27.94
N LEU A 2 -16.90 -12.25 27.00
CA LEU A 2 -18.22 -12.57 26.42
C LEU A 2 -19.31 -12.93 27.46
N GLU A 3 -18.98 -13.77 28.44
CA GLU A 3 -19.92 -14.13 29.52
C GLU A 3 -20.32 -12.93 30.39
N MET A 4 -19.44 -11.94 30.53
CA MET A 4 -19.75 -10.70 31.23
C MET A 4 -20.74 -9.86 30.43
N TYR A 5 -20.56 -9.75 29.11
CA TYR A 5 -21.54 -9.08 28.24
C TYR A 5 -22.91 -9.74 28.30
N LYS A 6 -22.97 -11.08 28.21
CA LYS A 6 -24.22 -11.83 28.37
C LYS A 6 -24.90 -11.59 29.72
N SER A 7 -24.12 -11.44 30.80
CA SER A 7 -24.67 -11.14 32.12
C SER A 7 -25.25 -9.72 32.24
N LEU A 8 -24.71 -8.76 31.49
CA LEU A 8 -25.18 -7.37 31.44
C LEU A 8 -26.41 -7.23 30.54
N ASP A 9 -26.49 -8.03 29.47
CA ASP A 9 -27.61 -8.09 28.53
C ASP A 9 -28.73 -9.00 29.05
N LYS A 10 -29.44 -8.53 30.07
CA LYS A 10 -30.55 -9.27 30.72
C LYS A 10 -31.65 -9.67 29.75
N GLU A 11 -31.86 -8.88 28.70
CA GLU A 11 -32.88 -9.11 27.67
C GLU A 11 -32.37 -10.00 26.53
N SER A 12 -31.09 -10.40 26.54
CA SER A 12 -30.43 -11.22 25.51
C SER A 12 -30.61 -10.64 24.11
N THR A 13 -30.57 -9.31 24.00
CA THR A 13 -30.77 -8.58 22.75
C THR A 13 -29.57 -8.65 21.82
N GLY A 14 -28.38 -8.92 22.34
CA GLY A 14 -27.11 -8.82 21.61
C GLY A 14 -26.52 -7.41 21.60
N TRP A 15 -27.18 -6.43 22.24
CA TRP A 15 -26.80 -5.02 22.19
C TRP A 15 -26.59 -4.45 23.59
N LEU A 16 -25.49 -3.74 23.78
CA LEU A 16 -25.21 -3.03 25.03
C LEU A 16 -24.93 -1.54 24.76
N PRO A 17 -25.19 -0.65 25.73
CA PRO A 17 -24.75 0.74 25.65
C PRO A 17 -23.24 0.80 25.37
N ARG A 18 -22.83 1.65 24.43
CA ARG A 18 -21.45 1.75 23.96
C ARG A 18 -20.45 1.89 25.13
N GLU A 19 -20.77 2.73 26.10
CA GLU A 19 -19.91 3.04 27.24
C GLU A 19 -19.71 1.81 28.14
N GLN A 20 -20.73 0.97 28.30
CA GLN A 20 -20.63 -0.29 29.05
C GLN A 20 -19.72 -1.30 28.34
N VAL A 21 -19.73 -1.33 27.00
CA VAL A 21 -18.84 -2.20 26.22
C VAL A 21 -17.38 -1.84 26.47
N TYR A 22 -17.03 -0.56 26.43
CA TYR A 22 -15.67 -0.11 26.74
C TYR A 22 -15.28 -0.32 28.22
N GLU A 23 -16.20 -0.15 29.17
CA GLU A 23 -15.93 -0.40 30.58
C GLU A 23 -15.54 -1.86 30.86
N VAL A 24 -16.25 -2.82 30.26
CA VAL A 24 -15.91 -4.25 30.36
C VAL A 24 -14.52 -4.52 29.81
N CYS A 25 -14.12 -3.86 28.72
CA CYS A 25 -12.76 -3.97 28.20
C CYS A 25 -11.72 -3.48 29.22
N TYR A 26 -11.98 -2.34 29.86
CA TYR A 26 -11.08 -1.77 30.88
C TYR A 26 -10.93 -2.67 32.11
N GLN A 27 -12.01 -3.33 32.54
CA GLN A 27 -11.96 -4.33 33.61
C GLN A 27 -11.06 -5.52 33.26
N HIS A 28 -10.98 -5.86 31.98
CA HIS A 28 -10.11 -6.90 31.43
C HIS A 28 -8.73 -6.39 30.98
N GLN A 29 -8.33 -5.17 31.35
CA GLN A 29 -7.06 -4.54 30.99
C GLN A 29 -6.86 -4.32 29.47
N ILE A 30 -7.93 -4.41 28.69
CA ILE A 30 -7.93 -4.06 27.27
C ILE A 30 -8.32 -2.59 27.18
N ARG A 31 -7.52 -1.78 26.49
CA ARG A 31 -7.78 -0.35 26.28
C ARG A 31 -7.88 -0.02 24.80
N PRO A 32 -9.02 -0.31 24.16
CA PRO A 32 -9.23 0.08 22.77
C PRO A 32 -9.21 1.61 22.64
N ASP A 33 -8.59 2.12 21.58
CA ASP A 33 -8.74 3.54 21.22
C ASP A 33 -10.18 3.75 20.77
N LYS A 34 -10.95 4.51 21.56
CA LYS A 34 -12.37 4.75 21.31
C LYS A 34 -12.62 5.31 19.92
N LYS A 35 -11.79 6.24 19.44
CA LYS A 35 -12.02 6.88 18.13
C LYS A 35 -11.84 5.88 17.00
N LEU A 36 -10.81 5.05 17.07
CA LEU A 36 -10.55 4.04 16.04
C LEU A 36 -11.59 2.92 16.07
N PHE A 37 -11.95 2.45 17.27
CA PHE A 37 -12.96 1.40 17.41
C PHE A 37 -14.34 1.88 17.02
N ASP A 38 -14.73 3.10 17.37
CA ASP A 38 -16.02 3.67 16.95
C ASP A 38 -16.12 3.73 15.41
N VAL A 39 -15.05 4.17 14.73
CA VAL A 39 -14.99 4.15 13.25
C VAL A 39 -15.11 2.73 12.70
N ALA A 40 -14.38 1.76 13.25
CA ALA A 40 -14.42 0.38 12.81
C ALA A 40 -15.81 -0.26 13.02
N LEU A 41 -16.45 0.02 14.16
CA LEU A 41 -17.79 -0.45 14.47
C LEU A 41 -18.85 0.19 13.57
N ASP A 42 -18.72 1.47 13.23
CA ASP A 42 -19.60 2.12 12.25
C ASP A 42 -19.47 1.49 10.86
N LEU A 43 -18.23 1.17 10.43
CA LEU A 43 -17.94 0.52 9.13
C LEU A 43 -18.59 -0.86 9.01
N ILE A 44 -18.58 -1.67 10.08
CA ILE A 44 -19.22 -2.99 10.09
C ILE A 44 -20.69 -2.94 10.53
N HIS A 45 -21.26 -1.74 10.65
CA HIS A 45 -22.63 -1.50 11.10
C HIS A 45 -22.96 -2.18 12.44
N ALA A 46 -22.00 -2.20 13.36
CA ALA A 46 -22.13 -2.71 14.73
C ALA A 46 -22.63 -1.66 15.73
N ILE A 47 -22.79 -0.40 15.32
CA ILE A 47 -23.37 0.67 16.15
C ILE A 47 -24.76 1.03 15.64
N LYS A 48 -25.72 1.13 16.57
CA LYS A 48 -27.07 1.64 16.31
C LYS A 48 -27.63 2.32 17.56
N ASN A 49 -28.11 3.56 17.42
CA ASN A 49 -28.72 4.33 18.51
C ASN A 49 -27.88 4.35 19.81
N ASP A 50 -26.57 4.60 19.69
CA ASP A 50 -25.62 4.62 20.83
C ASP A 50 -25.46 3.26 21.56
N ARG A 51 -25.91 2.18 20.92
CA ARG A 51 -25.68 0.80 21.36
C ARG A 51 -24.76 0.08 20.39
N VAL A 52 -23.96 -0.82 20.94
CA VAL A 52 -22.97 -1.62 20.22
C VAL A 52 -23.39 -3.09 20.30
N ARG A 53 -23.27 -3.79 19.16
CA ARG A 53 -23.39 -5.25 19.10
C ARG A 53 -22.11 -5.88 19.69
N TYR A 54 -22.22 -6.51 20.86
CA TYR A 54 -21.03 -6.93 21.59
C TYR A 54 -20.38 -8.20 21.03
N ASP A 55 -21.08 -9.00 20.24
CA ASP A 55 -20.54 -10.12 19.45
C ASP A 55 -19.55 -9.61 18.40
N LEU A 56 -19.96 -8.65 17.55
CA LEU A 56 -19.08 -8.05 16.55
C LEU A 56 -17.96 -7.22 17.18
N PHE A 57 -18.21 -6.61 18.33
CA PHE A 57 -17.15 -5.95 19.08
C PHE A 57 -16.09 -6.95 19.55
N MET A 58 -16.51 -8.13 20.02
CA MET A 58 -15.58 -9.21 20.40
C MET A 58 -14.82 -9.76 19.19
N ASP A 59 -15.51 -9.93 18.07
CA ASP A 59 -14.89 -10.32 16.80
C ASP A 59 -13.83 -9.29 16.37
N LEU A 60 -14.07 -7.99 16.57
CA LEU A 60 -13.11 -6.92 16.27
C LEU A 60 -11.85 -6.96 17.16
N LEU A 61 -11.97 -7.54 18.36
CA LEU A 61 -10.83 -7.75 19.26
C LEU A 61 -10.05 -9.04 18.94
N ASP A 62 -10.61 -9.97 18.19
CA ASP A 62 -9.95 -11.24 17.86
C ASP A 62 -9.07 -11.09 16.60
N PRO A 63 -7.73 -11.19 16.72
CA PRO A 63 -6.84 -11.07 15.57
C PRO A 63 -7.02 -12.20 14.53
N ASN A 64 -7.69 -13.29 14.88
CA ASN A 64 -7.98 -14.39 13.95
C ASN A 64 -9.25 -14.16 13.14
N VAL A 65 -10.07 -13.17 13.51
CA VAL A 65 -11.29 -12.84 12.78
C VAL A 65 -10.99 -11.77 11.75
N MET A 66 -11.33 -12.07 10.49
CA MET A 66 -11.09 -11.17 9.37
C MET A 66 -12.44 -10.57 8.94
N PHE A 67 -12.55 -9.25 8.98
CA PHE A 67 -13.74 -8.55 8.48
C PHE A 67 -13.57 -8.21 7.00
N SER A 68 -14.47 -8.74 6.17
CA SER A 68 -14.66 -8.25 4.80
C SER A 68 -15.56 -7.02 4.88
N VAL A 69 -14.97 -5.84 5.01
CA VAL A 69 -15.72 -4.59 4.93
C VAL A 69 -15.99 -4.32 3.45
N ASP A 70 -17.27 -4.36 3.05
CA ASP A 70 -17.71 -3.78 1.78
C ASP A 70 -17.57 -2.25 1.91
N LEU A 71 -16.35 -1.74 1.76
CA LEU A 71 -16.15 -0.34 1.45
C LEU A 71 -16.86 -0.13 0.12
N LYS A 72 -18.09 0.42 0.16
CA LYS A 72 -18.74 1.00 -1.01
C LYS A 72 -17.66 1.74 -1.76
N ASN A 73 -17.46 1.35 -3.02
CA ASN A 73 -16.41 1.78 -3.95
C ASN A 73 -16.24 3.32 -4.03
N GLU A 74 -15.79 3.96 -2.97
CA GLU A 74 -15.18 5.27 -2.99
C GLU A 74 -13.71 5.02 -3.17
N ASN A 75 -13.37 4.74 -4.43
CA ASN A 75 -12.04 4.52 -4.96
C ASN A 75 -11.29 3.41 -4.22
N HIS A 76 -11.23 2.23 -4.84
CA HIS A 76 -10.18 1.27 -4.54
C HIS A 76 -8.81 1.97 -4.69
N HIS A 77 -8.33 2.56 -3.61
CA HIS A 77 -6.91 2.68 -3.38
C HIS A 77 -6.44 1.29 -3.00
N GLU A 78 -6.45 0.38 -3.98
CA GLU A 78 -5.52 -0.73 -3.93
C GLU A 78 -4.17 -0.08 -3.60
N TYR A 79 -3.50 -0.59 -2.58
CA TYR A 79 -2.08 -0.32 -2.37
C TYR A 79 -1.32 -0.98 -3.53
N ILE A 80 -1.48 -0.41 -4.72
CA ILE A 80 -0.60 -0.65 -5.83
C ILE A 80 0.69 0.01 -5.37
N SER A 81 1.70 -0.81 -5.07
CA SER A 81 3.03 -0.27 -4.85
C SER A 81 3.33 0.66 -6.02
N THR A 82 3.84 1.86 -5.73
CA THR A 82 4.21 2.83 -6.76
C THR A 82 5.07 2.19 -7.86
N TYR A 83 5.80 1.14 -7.53
CA TYR A 83 6.53 0.28 -8.47
C TYR A 83 5.64 -0.31 -9.58
N LYS A 84 4.51 -0.94 -9.28
CA LYS A 84 3.65 -1.58 -10.29
C LYS A 84 2.99 -0.55 -11.22
N ASN A 85 2.54 0.58 -10.67
CA ASN A 85 1.96 1.68 -11.44
C ASN A 85 2.99 2.41 -12.32
N ASP A 86 4.22 2.64 -11.82
CA ASP A 86 5.23 3.39 -12.58
C ASP A 86 5.94 2.52 -13.64
N TYR A 87 6.08 1.21 -13.38
CA TYR A 87 6.77 0.30 -14.29
C TYR A 87 5.85 -0.22 -15.41
N GLU A 88 4.67 -0.76 -15.09
CA GLU A 88 3.75 -1.30 -16.10
C GLU A 88 3.23 -0.20 -17.06
N ASN A 89 3.03 1.01 -16.57
CA ASN A 89 2.44 2.11 -17.34
C ASN A 89 3.47 2.77 -18.30
N ARG A 90 4.78 2.68 -18.02
CA ARG A 90 5.85 3.16 -18.93
C ARG A 90 6.24 2.13 -19.99
N SER A 91 6.28 0.85 -19.64
CA SER A 91 6.53 -0.23 -20.62
C SER A 91 5.41 -0.34 -21.67
N SER A 92 4.22 0.18 -21.36
CA SER A 92 3.04 0.16 -22.24
C SER A 92 3.10 1.16 -23.39
N GLN A 93 4.04 2.12 -23.40
CA GLN A 93 3.99 3.21 -24.37
C GLN A 93 4.66 2.97 -25.73
N ASN A 94 5.42 1.90 -25.99
CA ASN A 94 6.02 1.72 -27.35
C ASN A 94 6.43 0.28 -27.77
N VAL A 95 5.71 -0.80 -27.41
CA VAL A 95 5.97 -2.11 -28.03
C VAL A 95 4.68 -2.89 -28.31
N ARG A 96 4.24 -2.92 -29.57
CA ARG A 96 3.38 -4.01 -30.07
C ARG A 96 4.20 -5.30 -30.02
N SER A 97 3.96 -6.16 -29.03
CA SER A 97 4.52 -7.50 -28.99
C SER A 97 3.48 -8.53 -29.45
N ASN A 98 3.84 -9.36 -30.43
CA ASN A 98 3.00 -10.46 -30.97
C ASN A 98 3.09 -11.74 -30.11
N LYS A 99 3.17 -11.62 -28.78
CA LYS A 99 3.18 -12.79 -27.89
C LYS A 99 1.95 -12.73 -26.98
N LYS A 100 1.11 -13.76 -27.10
CA LYS A 100 0.02 -14.03 -26.16
C LYS A 100 0.67 -14.37 -24.82
N ILE A 101 0.70 -13.40 -23.91
CA ILE A 101 1.01 -13.62 -22.51
C ILE A 101 -0.33 -13.93 -21.85
N ASP A 102 -0.56 -15.20 -21.52
CA ASP A 102 -1.67 -15.61 -20.67
C ASP A 102 -1.33 -15.23 -19.22
N TYR A 103 -1.68 -13.99 -18.85
CA TYR A 103 -2.10 -13.66 -17.50
C TYR A 103 -3.34 -12.76 -17.64
N THR A 104 -4.49 -13.31 -17.28
CA THR A 104 -5.76 -12.58 -17.20
C THR A 104 -5.62 -11.44 -16.20
N CYS A 105 -5.63 -10.20 -16.68
CA CYS A 105 -6.20 -8.98 -16.07
C CYS A 105 -5.54 -7.74 -16.72
N THR A 106 -5.96 -7.43 -17.94
CA THR A 106 -5.68 -6.14 -18.59
C THR A 106 -6.76 -5.14 -18.18
N TYR A 107 -6.42 -4.11 -17.41
CA TYR A 107 -7.30 -2.95 -17.24
C TYR A 107 -6.56 -1.66 -17.57
N ASP A 108 -7.01 -1.00 -18.63
CA ASP A 108 -6.61 0.35 -19.02
C ASP A 108 -7.18 1.36 -18.00
N TYR A 109 -6.35 1.94 -17.14
CA TYR A 109 -6.74 3.07 -16.28
C TYR A 109 -5.83 4.29 -16.51
N PRO A 110 -6.41 5.51 -16.59
CA PRO A 110 -5.63 6.74 -16.74
C PRO A 110 -4.84 7.06 -15.45
N PRO A 111 -3.68 7.72 -15.56
CA PRO A 111 -2.85 8.07 -14.41
C PRO A 111 -3.60 8.99 -13.44
N VAL A 112 -3.77 8.52 -12.20
CA VAL A 112 -4.45 9.26 -11.12
C VAL A 112 -3.56 10.42 -10.67
N LYS A 113 -4.08 11.65 -10.71
CA LYS A 113 -3.44 12.80 -10.07
C LYS A 113 -3.68 12.70 -8.56
N PRO A 114 -2.64 12.78 -7.71
CA PRO A 114 -2.84 12.64 -6.27
C PRO A 114 -3.63 13.82 -5.72
N ALA A 115 -4.83 13.53 -5.22
CA ALA A 115 -5.58 14.38 -4.32
C ALA A 115 -5.25 13.90 -2.90
N VAL A 116 -4.79 14.82 -2.04
CA VAL A 116 -4.43 14.61 -0.63
C VAL A 116 -2.96 14.21 -0.37
N PHE A 117 -2.24 15.11 0.30
CA PHE A 117 -0.82 15.03 0.71
C PHE A 117 -0.54 14.02 1.86
N ALA A 118 -1.55 13.26 2.31
CA ALA A 118 -1.40 12.30 3.39
C ALA A 118 -1.37 10.89 2.78
N HIS A 119 -0.23 10.21 2.95
CA HIS A 119 0.10 8.87 2.43
C HIS A 119 0.69 8.79 1.01
N GLN A 120 1.59 9.71 0.67
CA GLN A 120 2.46 9.54 -0.51
C GLN A 120 3.76 8.77 -0.21
N ASP A 121 4.11 8.56 1.07
CA ASP A 121 5.43 8.06 1.49
C ASP A 121 5.41 6.63 2.06
N SER A 122 4.46 5.78 1.67
CA SER A 122 4.69 4.33 1.82
C SER A 122 5.62 3.90 0.69
N PHE A 123 6.92 4.07 0.90
CA PHE A 123 7.95 3.58 0.00
C PHE A 123 7.80 2.05 -0.09
N GLY A 124 7.26 1.57 -1.21
CA GLY A 124 7.01 0.14 -1.42
C GLY A 124 8.25 -0.72 -1.14
N SER A 125 8.03 -1.85 -0.47
CA SER A 125 8.77 -3.11 -0.28
C SER A 125 10.31 -3.19 -0.24
N GLU A 126 11.06 -2.17 -0.63
CA GLU A 126 12.51 -2.25 -0.85
C GLU A 126 13.33 -1.27 0.01
N THR A 127 12.67 -0.31 0.68
CA THR A 127 13.33 0.55 1.69
C THR A 127 13.26 -0.14 3.05
N ASP A 128 14.26 -0.98 3.35
CA ASP A 128 14.40 -1.62 4.66
C ASP A 128 15.05 -0.68 5.70
N VAL A 129 14.88 -0.96 6.98
CA VAL A 129 15.49 -0.23 8.12
C VAL A 129 17.00 -0.03 7.91
N LYS A 130 17.68 -1.00 7.28
CA LYS A 130 19.09 -0.90 6.92
C LYS A 130 19.41 0.30 6.01
N THR A 131 18.55 0.62 5.05
CA THR A 131 18.75 1.76 4.13
C THR A 131 18.65 3.11 4.83
N VAL A 132 17.89 3.17 5.93
CA VAL A 132 17.77 4.36 6.79
C VAL A 132 18.96 4.46 7.74
N LEU A 133 19.34 3.35 8.38
CA LEU A 133 20.45 3.32 9.35
C LEU A 133 21.83 3.44 8.69
N SER A 134 21.97 2.99 7.44
CA SER A 134 23.22 2.97 6.70
C SER A 134 22.98 3.35 5.24
N PRO A 135 22.69 4.63 4.96
CA PRO A 135 22.41 5.10 3.60
C PRO A 135 23.61 4.91 2.67
N THR A 136 23.33 4.61 1.41
CA THR A 136 24.39 4.58 0.38
C THR A 136 24.77 6.00 -0.03
N ILE A 137 25.94 6.17 -0.67
CA ILE A 137 26.33 7.48 -1.24
C ILE A 137 25.26 8.03 -2.18
N PHE A 138 24.60 7.17 -2.95
CA PHE A 138 23.52 7.56 -3.86
C PHE A 138 22.31 8.10 -3.10
N THR A 139 21.93 7.45 -2.00
CA THR A 139 20.86 7.90 -1.11
C THR A 139 21.15 9.25 -0.49
N LEU A 140 22.41 9.54 -0.13
CA LEU A 140 22.81 10.85 0.36
C LEU A 140 22.64 11.96 -0.69
N TYR A 141 22.73 11.62 -1.97
CA TYR A 141 22.45 12.51 -3.10
C TYR A 141 20.97 12.51 -3.51
N GLY A 142 20.09 11.88 -2.73
CA GLY A 142 18.65 11.80 -3.01
C GLY A 142 18.27 10.79 -4.08
N LEU A 143 19.21 9.92 -4.52
CA LEU A 143 18.93 8.86 -5.47
C LEU A 143 18.45 7.60 -4.73
N THR A 144 17.40 7.01 -5.28
CA THR A 144 16.80 5.77 -4.78
C THR A 144 17.11 4.61 -5.73
N TYR A 145 16.85 3.37 -5.31
CA TYR A 145 16.99 2.20 -6.18
C TYR A 145 16.19 2.36 -7.49
N ARG A 146 15.02 3.02 -7.43
CA ARG A 146 14.16 3.27 -8.60
C ARG A 146 14.88 4.05 -9.67
N ASP A 147 15.67 5.05 -9.29
CA ASP A 147 16.41 5.90 -10.23
C ASP A 147 17.41 5.10 -11.08
N PHE A 148 17.87 3.95 -10.60
CA PHE A 148 18.76 3.04 -11.32
C PHE A 148 18.03 2.05 -12.25
N PHE A 149 16.79 1.68 -11.93
CA PHE A 149 16.02 0.68 -12.68
C PHE A 149 14.96 1.26 -13.60
N ILE A 150 14.69 2.57 -13.53
CA ILE A 150 13.81 3.25 -14.48
C ILE A 150 14.43 3.18 -15.88
N GLU A 151 13.67 2.67 -16.84
CA GLU A 151 14.04 2.70 -18.26
C GLU A 151 14.25 4.15 -18.72
N ARG A 152 15.37 4.39 -19.41
CA ARG A 152 15.71 5.69 -20.00
C ARG A 152 16.06 5.49 -21.47
N SER A 153 15.83 6.52 -22.29
CA SER A 153 16.20 6.45 -23.69
C SER A 153 17.71 6.43 -23.86
N LYS A 154 18.17 5.90 -25.00
CA LYS A 154 19.58 5.82 -25.38
C LYS A 154 20.27 7.18 -25.29
N GLU A 155 19.59 8.23 -25.73
CA GLU A 155 20.10 9.62 -25.76
C GLU A 155 20.27 10.17 -24.35
N VAL A 156 19.33 9.88 -23.44
CA VAL A 156 19.40 10.31 -22.04
C VAL A 156 20.58 9.66 -21.33
N ILE A 157 20.76 8.35 -21.51
CA ILE A 157 21.90 7.64 -20.93
C ILE A 157 23.22 8.11 -21.57
N GLN A 158 23.25 8.31 -22.88
CA GLN A 158 24.46 8.82 -23.54
C GLN A 158 24.86 10.21 -23.02
N LYS A 159 23.89 11.09 -22.81
CA LYS A 159 24.12 12.42 -22.23
C LYS A 159 24.61 12.29 -20.78
N LEU A 160 24.02 11.42 -19.98
CA LEU A 160 24.43 11.19 -18.59
C LEU A 160 25.90 10.79 -18.47
N PHE A 161 26.39 9.89 -19.34
CA PHE A 161 27.79 9.50 -19.36
C PHE A 161 28.71 10.70 -19.68
N LYS A 162 28.32 11.53 -20.66
CA LYS A 162 29.07 12.75 -21.01
C LYS A 162 29.08 13.77 -19.88
N ASP A 163 27.93 14.01 -19.25
CA ASP A 163 27.78 14.95 -18.14
C ASP A 163 28.57 14.49 -16.90
N ALA A 164 28.71 13.17 -16.71
CA ALA A 164 29.56 12.56 -15.69
C ALA A 164 31.08 12.62 -16.03
N GLY A 165 31.44 13.22 -17.17
CA GLY A 165 32.84 13.30 -17.64
C GLY A 165 33.37 12.02 -18.27
N ILE A 166 32.52 11.03 -18.53
CA ILE A 166 32.91 9.76 -19.16
C ILE A 166 32.85 9.91 -20.67
N ASN A 167 34.02 10.12 -21.28
CA ASN A 167 34.15 10.15 -22.74
C ASN A 167 34.50 8.75 -23.26
N LEU A 168 33.49 8.00 -23.71
CA LEU A 168 33.68 6.68 -24.30
C LEU A 168 34.20 6.84 -25.74
N PRO A 169 35.39 6.31 -26.09
CA PRO A 169 35.91 6.38 -27.45
C PRO A 169 35.15 5.46 -28.39
N ASN A 170 35.12 5.80 -29.69
CA ASN A 170 34.49 5.02 -30.77
C ASN A 170 32.98 4.75 -30.56
N ASP A 171 32.43 3.79 -31.31
CA ASP A 171 31.07 3.26 -31.14
C ASP A 171 30.88 2.37 -29.89
N THR A 172 31.78 2.47 -28.90
CA THR A 172 31.73 1.65 -27.68
C THR A 172 30.42 1.81 -26.93
N PHE A 173 29.87 3.03 -26.88
CA PHE A 173 28.57 3.27 -26.27
C PHE A 173 27.45 2.48 -26.98
N ASN A 174 27.47 2.44 -28.32
CA ASN A 174 26.49 1.72 -29.11
C ASN A 174 26.57 0.21 -28.84
N LEU A 175 27.77 -0.35 -28.78
CA LEU A 175 27.99 -1.76 -28.47
C LEU A 175 27.51 -2.13 -27.06
N ILE A 176 27.80 -1.31 -26.05
CA ILE A 176 27.32 -1.53 -24.67
C ILE A 176 25.79 -1.44 -24.62
N TRP A 177 25.21 -0.46 -25.31
CA TRP A 177 23.76 -0.28 -25.39
C TRP A 177 23.08 -1.50 -26.00
N ASP A 178 23.64 -2.06 -27.08
CA ASP A 178 23.07 -3.22 -27.76
C ASP A 178 23.14 -4.49 -26.88
N ILE A 179 24.25 -4.69 -26.15
CA ILE A 179 24.38 -5.78 -25.17
C ILE A 179 23.36 -5.61 -24.03
N ALA A 180 23.22 -4.40 -23.49
CA ALA A 180 22.27 -4.10 -22.42
C ALA A 180 20.83 -4.30 -22.89
N SER A 181 20.50 -3.91 -24.12
CA SER A 181 19.16 -4.06 -24.70
C SER A 181 18.78 -5.52 -24.98
N GLN A 182 19.77 -6.42 -25.11
CA GLN A 182 19.55 -7.86 -25.30
C GLN A 182 19.38 -8.62 -23.99
N LYS A 183 19.88 -8.08 -22.86
CA LYS A 183 19.65 -8.62 -21.52
C LYS A 183 18.31 -8.08 -21.00
N LYS A 184 17.23 -8.81 -21.29
CA LYS A 184 15.93 -8.64 -20.64
C LYS A 184 15.82 -9.51 -19.40
#